data_AF-A0A8E5F7J7-F1
#
_entry.id   AF-A0A8E5F7J7-F1
#
_cell.length_a   1.000
_cell.length_b   1.000
_cell.length_c   1.000
_cell.angle_alpha   90.00
_cell.angle_beta   90.00
_cell.angle_gamma   90.00
#
_symmetry.space_group_name_H-M   'P 1'
#
loop_
_entity.id
_entity.type
_entity.pdbx_description
1 polymer ?
#
loop_
_entity_poly.entity_id
_entity_poly.type
_entity_poly.pdbx_seq_one_letter_code
_entity_poly.pdbx_strand_id
1 'polypeptide(L)'
;INNLSFWLLFFSFIFSILSSMTSFGAASGWTLYPPYSSFPAAPSVSTDFIIFSLHLAGASSILSSINFVSTIFFLPISYRFSFFQYPLFIVAQLVVAFLLIISLPVLAAAITMLLFDRNFSTSFFSNFLGGDALLYQHLFWFFGHPEVYVLILPAFAIISHVISYLINRNTPFSYPGLSVAIIAIGVLGCVVWAHHMFTSGMDLDTRFYFASATLIIAVPTGIKIFSWIFTFISEVYIYNPLFVWTLGF
;
A
#
# COMPACT_ATOMS: atom_id res chain seq x y z
N ILE A 1 20.46 -7.27 5.25
CA ILE A 1 19.07 -6.77 5.40
C ILE A 1 18.12 -7.46 4.43
N ASN A 2 18.40 -7.50 3.12
CA ASN A 2 17.51 -8.13 2.12
C ASN A 2 17.16 -9.61 2.39
N ASN A 3 18.14 -10.43 2.82
CA ASN A 3 17.88 -11.83 3.21
C ASN A 3 16.99 -11.92 4.48
N LEU A 4 17.22 -11.03 5.45
CA LEU A 4 16.44 -10.99 6.69
C LEU A 4 14.97 -10.62 6.40
N SER A 5 14.70 -9.64 5.54
CA SER A 5 13.33 -9.28 5.16
C SER A 5 12.58 -10.48 4.55
N PHE A 6 13.23 -11.27 3.71
CA PHE A 6 12.62 -12.50 3.18
C PHE A 6 12.23 -13.48 4.30
N TRP A 7 13.14 -13.79 5.23
CA TRP A 7 12.86 -14.74 6.31
C TRP A 7 11.80 -14.26 7.30
N LEU A 8 11.68 -12.95 7.54
CA LEU A 8 10.61 -12.40 8.38
C LEU A 8 9.21 -12.71 7.81
N LEU A 9 9.05 -12.75 6.48
CA LEU A 9 7.77 -13.12 5.86
C LEU A 9 7.41 -14.59 6.11
N PHE A 10 8.39 -15.49 6.15
CA PHE A 10 8.16 -16.90 6.48
C PHE A 10 7.57 -17.04 7.90
N PHE A 11 8.15 -16.35 8.88
CA PHE A 11 7.62 -16.36 10.25
C PHE A 11 6.27 -15.63 10.37
N SER A 12 6.09 -14.52 9.66
CA SER A 12 4.79 -13.84 9.55
C SER A 12 3.71 -14.80 9.05
N PHE A 13 4.00 -15.59 8.02
CA PHE A 13 3.08 -16.58 7.47
C PHE A 13 2.74 -17.68 8.49
N ILE A 14 3.72 -18.17 9.25
CA ILE A 14 3.46 -19.13 10.35
C ILE A 14 2.48 -18.55 11.38
N PHE A 15 2.68 -17.30 11.81
CA PHE A 15 1.75 -16.66 12.76
C PHE A 15 0.35 -16.47 12.18
N SER A 16 0.23 -16.19 10.88
CA SER A 16 -1.08 -16.10 10.20
C SER A 16 -1.79 -17.47 10.21
N ILE A 17 -1.07 -18.56 9.94
CA ILE A 17 -1.61 -19.93 10.05
C ILE A 17 -2.05 -20.21 11.49
N LEU A 18 -1.20 -19.93 12.49
CA LEU A 18 -1.55 -20.13 13.89
C LEU A 18 -2.80 -19.34 14.30
N SER A 19 -2.94 -18.10 13.82
CA SER A 19 -4.16 -17.32 14.01
C SER A 19 -5.37 -18.06 13.47
N SER A 20 -5.33 -18.52 12.21
CA SER A 20 -6.44 -19.22 11.56
C SER A 20 -6.80 -20.56 12.20
N MET A 21 -5.82 -21.29 12.73
CA MET A 21 -6.02 -22.61 13.36
C MET A 21 -6.46 -22.51 14.82
N THR A 22 -6.28 -21.35 15.46
CA THR A 22 -6.67 -21.16 16.86
C THR A 22 -8.12 -20.71 16.93
N SER A 23 -8.96 -21.48 17.62
CA SER A 23 -10.40 -21.20 17.78
C SER A 23 -11.10 -21.04 16.41
N PHE A 24 -11.75 -19.90 16.15
CA PHE A 24 -12.40 -19.57 14.88
C PHE A 24 -11.60 -18.54 14.05
N GLY A 25 -10.30 -18.37 14.34
CA GLY A 25 -9.50 -17.30 13.73
C GLY A 25 -9.76 -15.92 14.34
N ALA A 26 -9.10 -14.90 13.78
CA ALA A 26 -9.37 -13.51 14.12
C ALA A 26 -10.64 -13.03 13.37
N ALA A 27 -11.73 -12.83 14.11
CA ALA A 27 -13.07 -12.61 13.54
C ALA A 27 -13.48 -11.12 13.47
N SER A 28 -12.53 -10.20 13.27
CA SER A 28 -12.77 -8.75 13.21
C SER A 28 -12.54 -8.13 11.81
N GLY A 29 -12.51 -8.99 10.78
CA GLY A 29 -12.16 -8.59 9.43
C GLY A 29 -10.67 -8.27 9.26
N TRP A 30 -10.25 -7.96 8.04
CA TRP A 30 -8.84 -7.62 7.76
C TRP A 30 -8.40 -6.28 8.38
N THR A 31 -9.36 -5.43 8.75
CA THR A 31 -9.10 -4.13 9.38
C THR A 31 -8.91 -4.20 10.89
N LEU A 32 -9.28 -5.31 11.55
CA LEU A 32 -9.12 -5.51 12.98
C LEU A 32 -9.69 -4.36 13.85
N TYR A 33 -10.87 -3.83 13.51
CA TYR A 33 -11.45 -2.70 14.23
C TYR A 33 -11.84 -3.02 15.68
N PRO A 34 -11.39 -2.21 16.66
CA PRO A 34 -12.03 -2.13 17.97
C PRO A 34 -13.46 -1.58 17.82
N PRO A 35 -14.41 -2.01 18.67
CA PRO A 35 -14.23 -2.93 19.79
C PRO A 35 -14.23 -4.42 19.38
N TYR A 36 -14.50 -4.77 18.12
CA TYR A 36 -14.64 -6.16 17.67
C TYR A 36 -13.36 -6.97 17.73
N SER A 37 -12.19 -6.33 17.62
CA SER A 37 -10.87 -6.95 17.78
C SER A 37 -10.36 -6.93 19.24
N SER A 38 -11.10 -6.32 20.16
CA SER A 38 -10.72 -6.18 21.58
C SER A 38 -11.55 -7.12 22.48
N PHE A 39 -11.15 -7.25 23.74
CA PHE A 39 -12.00 -7.89 24.75
C PHE A 39 -13.23 -7.02 25.06
N PRO A 40 -14.42 -7.60 25.29
CA PRO A 40 -14.72 -9.04 25.32
C PRO A 40 -15.12 -9.64 23.96
N ALA A 41 -15.17 -8.85 22.88
CA ALA A 41 -15.69 -9.30 21.58
C ALA A 41 -14.80 -10.34 20.88
N ALA A 42 -13.47 -10.20 20.97
CA ALA A 42 -12.50 -11.17 20.44
C ALA A 42 -11.62 -11.73 21.58
N PRO A 43 -12.10 -12.68 22.39
CA PRO A 43 -11.38 -13.15 23.56
C PRO A 43 -10.23 -14.13 23.24
N SER A 44 -10.19 -14.65 22.02
CA SER A 44 -9.18 -15.62 21.59
C SER A 44 -7.82 -14.97 21.31
N VAL A 45 -6.76 -15.73 21.57
CA VAL A 45 -5.37 -15.38 21.21
C VAL A 45 -5.13 -15.40 19.69
N SER A 46 -6.10 -15.85 18.88
CA SER A 46 -6.05 -15.76 17.42
C SER A 46 -5.79 -14.33 16.93
N THR A 47 -6.35 -13.33 17.62
CA THR A 47 -6.15 -11.92 17.28
C THR A 47 -4.73 -11.45 17.60
N ASP A 48 -4.12 -11.98 18.67
CA ASP A 48 -2.73 -11.64 19.02
C ASP A 48 -1.76 -12.25 18.00
N PHE A 49 -2.01 -13.48 17.54
CA PHE A 49 -1.21 -14.10 16.49
C PHE A 49 -1.26 -13.33 15.17
N ILE A 50 -2.43 -12.84 14.73
CA ILE A 50 -2.48 -12.03 13.50
C ILE A 50 -1.79 -10.68 13.67
N ILE A 51 -1.85 -10.07 14.87
CA ILE A 51 -1.09 -8.86 15.18
C ILE A 51 0.42 -9.13 15.08
N PHE A 52 0.94 -10.23 15.64
CA PHE A 52 2.36 -10.59 15.50
C PHE A 52 2.75 -10.90 14.05
N SER A 53 1.87 -11.56 13.30
CA SER A 53 2.04 -11.79 11.86
C SER A 53 2.24 -10.46 11.11
N LEU A 54 1.37 -9.49 11.35
CA LEU A 54 1.42 -8.17 10.71
C LEU A 54 2.67 -7.36 11.12
N HIS A 55 3.10 -7.45 12.38
CA HIS A 55 4.37 -6.82 12.80
C HIS A 55 5.57 -7.35 12.03
N LEU A 56 5.68 -8.68 11.87
CA LEU A 56 6.80 -9.29 11.14
C LEU A 56 6.74 -8.97 9.65
N ALA A 57 5.55 -8.96 9.04
CA ALA A 57 5.36 -8.52 7.66
C ALA A 57 5.75 -7.05 7.48
N GLY A 58 5.29 -6.16 8.37
CA GLY A 58 5.64 -4.75 8.36
C GLY A 58 7.15 -4.51 8.51
N ALA A 59 7.80 -5.20 9.45
CA ALA A 59 9.25 -5.13 9.63
C ALA A 59 10.01 -5.60 8.37
N SER A 60 9.55 -6.69 7.73
CA SER A 60 10.11 -7.14 6.46
C SER A 60 10.03 -6.05 5.38
N SER A 61 8.85 -5.47 5.18
CA SER A 61 8.60 -4.47 4.15
C SER A 61 9.38 -3.18 4.37
N ILE A 62 9.53 -2.71 5.63
CA ILE A 62 10.37 -1.55 5.97
C ILE A 62 11.84 -1.82 5.63
N LEU A 63 12.37 -2.98 6.05
CA LEU A 63 13.75 -3.37 5.79
C LEU A 63 14.04 -3.51 4.28
N SER A 64 13.11 -4.09 3.53
CA SER A 64 13.20 -4.17 2.07
C SER A 64 13.16 -2.79 1.42
N SER A 65 12.28 -1.90 1.91
CA SER A 65 12.15 -0.53 1.40
C SER A 65 13.42 0.30 1.61
N ILE A 66 14.03 0.23 2.79
CA ILE A 66 15.32 0.89 3.06
C ILE A 66 16.41 0.35 2.12
N ASN A 67 16.40 -0.96 1.85
CA ASN A 67 17.33 -1.58 0.92
C ASN A 67 17.12 -1.08 -0.52
N PHE A 68 15.87 -0.98 -0.99
CA PHE A 68 15.55 -0.45 -2.31
C PHE A 68 15.92 1.03 -2.46
N VAL A 69 15.55 1.88 -1.49
CA VAL A 69 15.92 3.30 -1.47
C VAL A 69 17.44 3.45 -1.57
N SER A 70 18.17 2.75 -0.71
CA SER A 70 19.64 2.81 -0.69
C SER A 70 20.23 2.33 -2.02
N THR A 71 19.71 1.24 -2.59
CA THR A 71 20.19 0.71 -3.87
C THR A 71 19.94 1.70 -5.01
N ILE A 72 18.75 2.29 -5.11
CA ILE A 72 18.39 3.18 -6.21
C ILE A 72 19.21 4.48 -6.18
N PHE A 73 19.47 5.05 -4.99
CA PHE A 73 20.24 6.29 -4.86
C PHE A 73 21.76 6.08 -4.91
N PHE A 74 22.28 5.02 -4.30
CA PHE A 74 23.74 4.83 -4.14
C PHE A 74 24.36 3.85 -5.14
N LEU A 75 23.55 3.01 -5.80
CA LEU A 75 24.00 2.08 -6.85
C LEU A 75 23.20 2.31 -8.14
N PRO A 76 23.23 3.53 -8.71
CA PRO A 76 22.43 3.85 -9.88
C PRO A 76 22.88 3.06 -11.12
N ILE A 77 21.93 2.75 -12.01
CA ILE A 77 22.19 2.10 -13.31
C ILE A 77 23.24 2.88 -14.12
N SER A 78 23.16 4.21 -14.08
CA SER A 78 24.08 5.11 -14.73
C SER A 78 24.03 6.48 -14.05
N TYR A 79 25.20 7.04 -13.75
CA TYR A 79 25.33 8.41 -13.24
C TYR A 79 24.96 9.48 -14.28
N ARG A 80 24.79 9.10 -15.56
CA ARG A 80 24.42 10.02 -16.65
C ARG A 80 22.92 10.09 -16.91
N PHE A 81 22.15 9.14 -16.39
CA PHE A 81 20.71 9.15 -16.57
C PHE A 81 20.06 10.10 -15.57
N SER A 82 19.23 10.99 -16.08
CA SER A 82 18.27 11.73 -15.24
C SER A 82 17.24 10.77 -14.66
N PHE A 83 16.63 11.14 -13.52
CA PHE A 83 15.63 10.30 -12.85
C PHE A 83 14.46 9.91 -13.78
N PHE A 84 14.03 10.81 -14.65
CA PHE A 84 12.96 10.56 -15.64
C PHE A 84 13.37 9.62 -16.79
N GLN A 85 14.62 9.17 -16.84
CA GLN A 85 15.10 8.17 -17.80
C GLN A 85 15.21 6.77 -17.18
N TYR A 86 14.95 6.62 -15.88
CA TYR A 86 14.97 5.31 -15.22
C TYR A 86 13.76 4.50 -15.67
N PRO A 87 13.87 3.16 -15.86
CA PRO A 87 12.74 2.28 -16.08
C PRO A 87 11.58 2.58 -15.13
N LEU A 88 10.35 2.68 -15.64
CA LEU A 88 9.16 3.02 -14.82
C LEU A 88 8.99 2.11 -13.60
N PHE A 89 9.47 0.87 -13.68
CA PHE A 89 9.43 -0.08 -12.56
C PHE A 89 10.33 0.37 -11.40
N ILE A 90 11.48 0.98 -11.70
CA ILE A 90 12.37 1.53 -10.67
C ILE A 90 11.75 2.79 -10.06
N VAL A 91 11.11 3.65 -10.88
CA VAL A 91 10.38 4.82 -10.38
C VAL A 91 9.25 4.38 -9.44
N ALA A 92 8.44 3.40 -9.86
CA ALA A 92 7.37 2.84 -9.03
C ALA A 92 7.93 2.21 -7.74
N GLN A 93 8.99 1.40 -7.83
CA GLN A 93 9.59 0.76 -6.67
C GLN A 93 10.14 1.79 -5.67
N LEU A 94 10.70 2.90 -6.13
CA LEU A 94 11.15 3.98 -5.26
C LEU A 94 9.98 4.63 -4.53
N VAL A 95 8.90 4.96 -5.24
CA VAL A 95 7.69 5.53 -4.64
C VAL A 95 7.10 4.56 -3.61
N VAL A 96 6.96 3.28 -3.96
CA VAL A 96 6.50 2.23 -3.04
C VAL A 96 7.36 2.15 -1.79
N ALA A 97 8.69 2.18 -1.94
CA ALA A 97 9.59 2.10 -0.79
C ALA A 97 9.40 3.30 0.17
N PHE A 98 9.20 4.51 -0.36
CA PHE A 98 8.90 5.67 0.48
C PHE A 98 7.53 5.57 1.16
N LEU A 99 6.50 5.13 0.43
CA LEU A 99 5.17 4.90 1.01
C LEU A 99 5.25 3.94 2.19
N LEU A 100 5.92 2.80 2.04
CA LEU A 100 6.07 1.79 3.08
C LEU A 100 6.86 2.29 4.30
N ILE A 101 7.94 3.06 4.08
CA ILE A 101 8.71 3.66 5.18
C ILE A 101 7.85 4.63 6.01
N ILE A 102 6.94 5.36 5.37
CA ILE A 102 6.08 6.35 6.03
C ILE A 102 4.85 5.69 6.67
N SER A 103 4.20 4.75 5.98
CA SER A 103 2.88 4.24 6.35
C SER A 103 2.92 3.09 7.37
N LEU A 104 3.88 2.17 7.24
CA LEU A 104 3.95 0.97 8.09
C LEU A 104 4.24 1.25 9.57
N PRO A 105 5.06 2.26 9.96
CA PRO A 105 5.20 2.62 11.36
C PRO A 105 3.86 3.00 12.02
N VAL A 106 2.95 3.62 11.26
CA VAL A 106 1.62 4.00 11.77
C VAL A 106 0.75 2.77 11.99
N LEU A 107 0.77 1.80 11.07
CA LEU A 107 0.10 0.51 11.30
C LEU A 107 0.67 -0.17 12.55
N ALA A 108 2.00 -0.30 12.63
CA ALA A 108 2.68 -0.96 13.74
C ALA A 108 2.29 -0.33 15.09
N ALA A 109 2.22 1.00 15.16
CA ALA A 109 1.71 1.71 16.34
C ALA A 109 0.26 1.35 16.65
N ALA A 110 -0.65 1.37 15.67
CA ALA A 110 -2.07 1.05 15.85
C ALA A 110 -2.28 -0.37 16.40
N ILE A 111 -1.63 -1.36 15.78
CA ILE A 111 -1.76 -2.77 16.20
C ILE A 111 -1.00 -3.08 17.50
N THR A 112 0.05 -2.32 17.84
CA THR A 112 0.69 -2.39 19.16
C THR A 112 -0.24 -1.85 20.25
N MET A 113 -0.86 -0.69 20.03
CA MET A 113 -1.85 -0.13 20.95
C MET A 113 -3.02 -1.10 21.16
N LEU A 114 -3.47 -1.77 20.09
CA LEU A 114 -4.52 -2.78 20.19
C LEU A 114 -4.06 -3.99 21.00
N LEU A 115 -2.82 -4.47 20.79
CA LEU A 115 -2.24 -5.55 21.57
C LEU A 115 -2.16 -5.18 23.07
N PHE A 116 -1.87 -3.92 23.38
CA PHE A 116 -1.84 -3.39 24.74
C PHE A 116 -3.22 -3.29 25.37
N ASP A 117 -4.23 -2.83 24.63
CA ASP A 117 -5.62 -2.81 25.11
C ASP A 117 -6.12 -4.24 25.40
N ARG A 118 -5.62 -5.23 24.65
CA ARG A 118 -5.99 -6.63 24.84
C ARG A 118 -5.27 -7.31 26.02
N ASN A 119 -4.00 -7.01 26.25
CA ASN A 119 -3.14 -7.82 27.13
C ASN A 119 -2.52 -7.07 28.31
N PHE A 120 -2.47 -5.74 28.28
CA PHE A 120 -1.72 -4.92 29.22
C PHE A 120 -2.59 -3.87 29.93
N SER A 121 -3.92 -4.03 29.89
CA SER A 121 -4.90 -3.17 30.57
C SER A 121 -4.81 -1.68 30.20
N THR A 122 -4.33 -1.37 28.99
CA THR A 122 -4.46 -0.01 28.45
C THR A 122 -5.86 0.21 27.88
N SER A 123 -6.16 1.44 27.49
CA SER A 123 -7.49 1.84 27.00
C SER A 123 -7.42 2.85 25.86
N PHE A 124 -6.53 2.65 24.88
CA PHE A 124 -6.40 3.52 23.71
C PHE A 124 -7.70 3.63 22.90
N PHE A 125 -8.42 2.52 22.71
CA PHE A 125 -9.57 2.42 21.81
C PHE A 125 -10.89 2.07 22.53
N SER A 126 -10.88 1.98 23.86
CA SER A 126 -12.08 1.67 24.65
C SER A 126 -12.88 2.92 24.99
N ASN A 127 -13.98 3.15 24.28
CA ASN A 127 -14.90 4.27 24.53
C ASN A 127 -15.43 4.29 25.97
N PHE A 128 -15.53 3.13 26.65
CA PHE A 128 -15.99 3.04 28.04
C PHE A 128 -14.96 3.55 29.05
N LEU A 129 -13.67 3.50 28.70
CA LEU A 129 -12.55 3.89 29.58
C LEU A 129 -11.88 5.19 29.12
N GLY A 130 -12.51 5.94 28.21
CA GLY A 130 -12.03 7.24 27.72
C GLY A 130 -11.14 7.19 26.49
N GLY A 131 -10.91 6.01 25.90
CA GLY A 131 -10.28 5.85 24.58
C GLY A 131 -11.24 6.16 23.44
N ASP A 132 -10.75 6.08 22.21
CA ASP A 132 -11.54 6.35 21.00
C ASP A 132 -11.33 5.28 19.92
N ALA A 133 -12.37 4.51 19.60
CA ALA A 133 -12.31 3.54 18.51
C ALA A 133 -12.08 4.19 17.13
N LEU A 134 -12.47 5.45 16.92
CA LEU A 134 -12.20 6.17 15.66
C LEU A 134 -10.72 6.48 15.48
N LEU A 135 -9.97 6.67 16.57
CA LEU A 135 -8.50 6.80 16.51
C LEU A 135 -7.87 5.60 15.79
N TYR A 136 -8.32 4.37 16.12
CA TYR A 136 -7.84 3.17 15.42
C TYR A 136 -8.12 3.27 13.92
N GLN A 137 -9.33 3.66 13.53
CA GLN A 137 -9.68 3.78 12.11
C GLN A 137 -8.81 4.81 11.40
N HIS A 138 -8.51 5.95 12.03
CA HIS A 138 -7.65 6.98 11.44
C HIS A 138 -6.24 6.43 11.19
N LEU A 139 -5.66 5.76 12.18
CA LEU A 139 -4.32 5.18 12.07
C LEU A 139 -4.27 4.05 11.04
N PHE A 140 -5.27 3.14 11.09
CA PHE A 140 -5.36 2.03 10.16
C PHE A 140 -5.49 2.54 8.72
N TRP A 141 -6.35 3.51 8.44
CA TRP A 141 -6.52 4.01 7.08
C TRP A 141 -5.39 4.90 6.61
N PHE A 142 -4.74 5.66 7.51
CA PHE A 142 -3.52 6.37 7.18
C PHE A 142 -2.45 5.40 6.64
N PHE A 143 -2.40 4.17 7.15
CA PHE A 143 -1.65 3.09 6.52
C PHE A 143 -2.33 2.52 5.26
N GLY A 144 -3.59 2.12 5.39
CA GLY A 144 -4.27 1.26 4.44
C GLY A 144 -4.51 1.90 3.09
N HIS A 145 -4.67 3.23 3.02
CA HIS A 145 -4.83 3.90 1.75
C HIS A 145 -3.51 4.02 0.95
N PRO A 146 -2.37 4.43 1.55
CA PRO A 146 -1.06 4.24 0.93
C PRO A 146 -0.78 2.79 0.51
N GLU A 147 -1.20 1.80 1.30
CA GLU A 147 -0.94 0.38 0.99
C GLU A 147 -1.63 -0.08 -0.31
N VAL A 148 -2.84 0.41 -0.62
CA VAL A 148 -3.44 0.08 -1.93
C VAL A 148 -2.63 0.65 -3.11
N TYR A 149 -1.90 1.75 -2.89
CA TYR A 149 -0.96 2.26 -3.89
C TYR A 149 0.34 1.48 -3.96
N VAL A 150 0.83 0.97 -2.83
CA VAL A 150 1.95 0.02 -2.79
C VAL A 150 1.70 -1.17 -3.72
N LEU A 151 0.47 -1.69 -3.74
CA LEU A 151 0.07 -2.81 -4.60
C LEU A 151 -0.04 -2.43 -6.08
N ILE A 152 -0.66 -1.28 -6.40
CA ILE A 152 -1.01 -0.95 -7.79
C ILE A 152 0.11 -0.27 -8.58
N LEU A 153 1.01 0.51 -7.94
CA LEU A 153 2.04 1.27 -8.64
C LEU A 153 3.05 0.37 -9.40
N PRO A 154 3.55 -0.75 -8.83
CA PRO A 154 4.39 -1.68 -9.58
C PRO A 154 3.66 -2.32 -10.75
N ALA A 155 2.38 -2.67 -10.59
CA ALA A 155 1.55 -3.21 -11.66
C ALA A 155 1.41 -2.23 -12.82
N PHE A 156 1.17 -0.94 -12.52
CA PHE A 156 1.15 0.12 -13.53
C PHE A 156 2.46 0.25 -14.30
N ALA A 157 3.60 0.15 -13.62
CA ALA A 157 4.89 0.19 -14.27
C ALA A 157 5.13 -1.05 -15.16
N ILE A 158 4.77 -2.24 -14.67
CA ILE A 158 4.87 -3.49 -15.45
C ILE A 158 4.02 -3.39 -16.72
N ILE A 159 2.77 -2.96 -16.61
CA ILE A 159 1.87 -2.78 -17.75
C ILE A 159 2.46 -1.80 -18.77
N SER A 160 3.07 -0.71 -18.33
CA SER A 160 3.73 0.25 -19.23
C SER A 160 4.86 -0.39 -20.04
N HIS A 161 5.65 -1.27 -19.42
CA HIS A 161 6.72 -2.03 -20.10
C HIS A 161 6.15 -3.11 -21.03
N VAL A 162 5.13 -3.84 -20.58
CA VAL A 162 4.46 -4.87 -21.38
C VAL A 162 3.83 -4.26 -22.64
N ILE A 163 3.12 -3.13 -22.51
CA ILE A 163 2.53 -2.43 -23.66
C ILE A 163 3.62 -2.06 -24.67
N SER A 164 4.73 -1.49 -24.21
CA SER A 164 5.85 -1.11 -25.08
C SER A 164 6.45 -2.32 -25.80
N TYR A 165 6.59 -3.44 -25.09
CA TYR A 165 7.03 -4.70 -25.66
C TYR A 165 6.06 -5.23 -26.73
N LEU A 166 4.74 -5.20 -26.45
CA LEU A 166 3.72 -5.74 -27.35
C LEU A 166 3.67 -5.03 -28.71
N ILE A 167 4.04 -3.75 -28.75
CA ILE A 167 4.12 -2.95 -29.99
C ILE A 167 5.56 -2.78 -30.51
N ASN A 168 6.52 -3.52 -29.96
CA ASN A 168 7.94 -3.47 -30.33
C ASN A 168 8.57 -2.07 -30.27
N ARG A 169 8.28 -1.31 -29.20
CA ARG A 169 8.89 0.01 -28.93
C ARG A 169 9.70 -0.01 -27.64
N ASN A 170 10.73 0.85 -27.60
CA ASN A 170 11.59 0.99 -26.43
C ASN A 170 10.89 1.69 -25.26
N THR A 171 9.93 2.58 -25.53
CA THR A 171 9.21 3.34 -24.50
C THR A 171 7.74 3.55 -24.87
N PRO A 172 6.84 3.61 -23.89
CA PRO A 172 5.45 4.01 -24.10
C PRO A 172 5.34 5.50 -24.41
N PHE A 173 4.18 5.91 -24.91
CA PHE A 173 3.83 7.32 -25.08
C PHE A 173 3.89 8.06 -23.74
N SER A 174 4.38 9.32 -23.77
CA SER A 174 4.51 10.19 -22.59
C SER A 174 5.29 9.57 -21.42
N TYR A 175 6.47 8.99 -21.70
CA TYR A 175 7.31 8.37 -20.65
C TYR A 175 7.59 9.27 -19.42
N PRO A 176 7.94 10.57 -19.58
CA PRO A 176 8.10 11.46 -18.43
C PRO A 176 6.76 11.71 -17.71
N GLY A 177 5.65 11.81 -18.46
CA GLY A 177 4.32 11.98 -17.88
C GLY A 177 3.87 10.78 -17.05
N LEU A 178 4.19 9.55 -17.48
CA LEU A 178 3.96 8.32 -16.71
C LEU A 178 4.76 8.31 -15.41
N SER A 179 6.03 8.73 -15.45
CA SER A 179 6.86 8.87 -14.25
C SER A 179 6.27 9.88 -13.26
N VAL A 180 5.87 11.07 -13.75
CA VAL A 180 5.23 12.10 -12.91
C VAL A 180 3.91 11.60 -12.32
N ALA A 181 3.10 10.88 -13.10
CA ALA A 181 1.85 10.32 -12.63
C ALA A 181 2.04 9.31 -11.50
N ILE A 182 3.03 8.42 -11.59
CA ILE A 182 3.38 7.46 -10.53
C ILE A 182 3.76 8.19 -9.24
N ILE A 183 4.61 9.22 -9.33
CA ILE A 183 5.03 10.01 -8.18
C ILE A 183 3.84 10.76 -7.57
N ALA A 184 3.01 11.40 -8.40
CA ALA A 184 1.84 12.15 -7.96
C ALA A 184 0.83 11.26 -7.22
N ILE A 185 0.56 10.05 -7.72
CA ILE A 185 -0.30 9.07 -7.04
C ILE A 185 0.27 8.71 -5.67
N GLY A 186 1.58 8.46 -5.56
CA GLY A 186 2.22 8.18 -4.28
C GLY A 186 2.06 9.33 -3.28
N VAL A 187 2.41 10.56 -3.68
CA VAL A 187 2.32 11.72 -2.78
C VAL A 187 0.88 12.00 -2.36
N LEU A 188 -0.06 12.00 -3.30
CA LEU A 188 -1.47 12.26 -3.00
C LEU A 188 -2.08 11.13 -2.17
N GLY A 189 -1.61 9.89 -2.32
CA GLY A 189 -2.10 8.75 -1.55
C GLY A 189 -1.90 8.89 -0.03
N CYS A 190 -0.91 9.65 0.41
CA CYS A 190 -0.68 9.92 1.83
C CYS A 190 -1.68 10.92 2.44
N VAL A 191 -2.48 11.63 1.64
CA VAL A 191 -3.35 12.73 2.12
C VAL A 191 -4.83 12.52 1.89
N VAL A 192 -5.25 11.31 1.51
CA VAL A 192 -6.66 11.01 1.15
C VAL A 192 -7.33 9.93 1.98
N TRP A 193 -6.63 9.36 2.97
CA TRP A 193 -7.05 8.12 3.65
C TRP A 193 -8.46 8.17 4.26
N ALA A 194 -8.92 9.34 4.69
CA ALA A 194 -10.15 9.47 5.45
C ALA A 194 -11.42 9.29 4.60
N HIS A 195 -11.31 9.10 3.28
CA HIS A 195 -12.48 8.69 2.49
C HIS A 195 -13.03 7.31 2.86
N HIS A 196 -12.24 6.47 3.52
CA HIS A 196 -12.69 5.17 4.01
C HIS A 196 -13.58 5.26 5.26
N MET A 197 -13.75 6.45 5.81
CA MET A 197 -14.45 6.71 7.07
C MET A 197 -15.46 7.85 6.93
N PHE A 198 -16.01 8.11 5.74
CA PHE A 198 -17.02 9.16 5.56
C PHE A 198 -18.32 8.99 6.36
N THR A 199 -18.60 7.77 6.81
CA THR A 199 -19.75 7.44 7.65
C THR A 199 -19.43 7.46 9.15
N SER A 200 -18.23 7.88 9.56
CA SER A 200 -17.80 7.91 10.97
C SER A 200 -18.34 9.10 11.78
N GLY A 201 -19.06 10.02 11.14
CA GLY A 201 -19.54 11.26 11.78
C GLY A 201 -18.62 12.47 11.60
N MET A 202 -17.65 12.39 10.69
CA MET A 202 -16.78 13.49 10.29
C MET A 202 -17.56 14.74 9.85
N ASP A 203 -17.07 15.92 10.21
CA ASP A 203 -17.70 17.20 9.84
C ASP A 203 -17.75 17.43 8.32
N LEU A 204 -18.57 18.38 7.89
CA LEU A 204 -18.80 18.64 6.46
C LEU A 204 -17.54 19.11 5.74
N ASP A 205 -16.74 19.97 6.37
CA ASP A 205 -15.58 20.59 5.74
C ASP A 205 -14.46 19.56 5.54
N THR A 206 -14.21 18.73 6.56
CA THR A 206 -13.23 17.64 6.47
C THR A 206 -13.65 16.62 5.41
N ARG A 207 -14.93 16.23 5.32
CA ARG A 207 -15.41 15.33 4.26
C ARG A 207 -15.25 15.96 2.88
N PHE A 208 -15.58 17.24 2.73
CA PHE A 208 -15.43 17.95 1.45
C PHE A 208 -13.97 18.00 1.00
N TYR A 209 -13.04 18.27 1.92
CA TYR A 209 -11.60 18.22 1.65
C TYR A 209 -11.18 16.83 1.14
N PHE A 210 -11.46 15.76 1.89
CA PHE A 210 -11.03 14.41 1.52
C PHE A 210 -11.69 13.92 0.23
N ALA A 211 -12.96 14.27 -0.01
CA ALA A 211 -13.63 13.96 -1.27
C ALA A 211 -12.93 14.64 -2.46
N SER A 212 -12.66 15.94 -2.33
CA SER A 212 -11.97 16.73 -3.37
C SER A 212 -10.56 16.22 -3.63
N ALA A 213 -9.78 15.98 -2.57
CA ALA A 213 -8.42 15.46 -2.67
C ALA A 213 -8.39 14.06 -3.33
N THR A 214 -9.35 13.20 -3.01
CA THR A 214 -9.47 11.86 -3.64
C THR A 214 -9.79 11.97 -5.13
N LEU A 215 -10.68 12.88 -5.53
CA LEU A 215 -11.01 13.12 -6.95
C LEU A 215 -9.80 13.59 -7.76
N ILE A 216 -8.89 14.37 -7.16
CA ILE A 216 -7.66 14.82 -7.83
C ILE A 216 -6.78 13.64 -8.25
N ILE A 217 -6.79 12.51 -7.53
CA ILE A 217 -6.01 11.31 -7.89
C ILE A 217 -6.46 10.69 -9.23
N ALA A 218 -7.71 10.97 -9.66
CA ALA A 218 -8.17 10.54 -10.97
C ALA A 218 -7.36 11.17 -12.12
N VAL A 219 -6.77 12.36 -11.92
CA VAL A 219 -5.98 13.05 -12.95
C VAL A 219 -4.70 12.30 -13.32
N PRO A 220 -3.75 12.00 -12.40
CA PRO A 220 -2.56 11.21 -12.75
C PRO A 220 -2.91 9.78 -13.18
N THR A 221 -4.00 9.21 -12.66
CA THR A 221 -4.49 7.91 -13.16
C THR A 221 -4.92 8.01 -14.61
N GLY A 222 -5.68 9.04 -14.98
CA GLY A 222 -6.10 9.32 -16.35
C GLY A 222 -4.92 9.52 -17.31
N ILE A 223 -3.90 10.27 -16.91
CA ILE A 223 -2.67 10.45 -17.70
C ILE A 223 -2.09 9.09 -18.10
N LYS A 224 -2.06 8.13 -17.17
CA LYS A 224 -1.54 6.77 -17.45
C LYS A 224 -2.41 6.00 -18.43
N ILE A 225 -3.72 5.94 -18.18
CA ILE A 225 -4.65 5.21 -19.06
C ILE A 225 -4.59 5.78 -20.49
N PHE A 226 -4.67 7.10 -20.65
CA PHE A 226 -4.58 7.70 -21.98
C PHE A 226 -3.22 7.48 -22.63
N SER A 227 -2.13 7.54 -21.87
CA SER A 227 -0.80 7.24 -22.41
C SER A 227 -0.69 5.80 -22.93
N TRP A 228 -1.28 4.83 -22.24
CA TRP A 228 -1.36 3.45 -22.70
C TRP A 228 -2.20 3.29 -23.97
N ILE A 229 -3.38 3.92 -24.00
CA ILE A 229 -4.24 3.92 -25.19
C ILE A 229 -3.52 4.52 -26.41
N PHE A 230 -2.88 5.68 -26.24
CA PHE A 230 -2.10 6.31 -27.32
C PHE A 230 -0.91 5.47 -27.75
N THR A 231 -0.33 4.67 -26.86
CA THR A 231 0.74 3.73 -27.20
C THR A 231 0.20 2.63 -28.13
N PHE A 232 -1.00 2.11 -27.89
CA PHE A 232 -1.62 1.07 -28.73
C PHE A 232 -2.17 1.55 -30.07
N ILE A 233 -2.81 2.73 -30.12
CA ILE A 233 -3.53 3.23 -31.32
C ILE A 233 -2.61 3.34 -32.54
N SER A 234 -1.32 3.55 -32.32
CA SER A 234 -0.38 3.85 -33.41
C SER A 234 0.16 2.63 -34.16
N GLU A 235 -0.03 1.38 -33.71
CA GLU A 235 0.85 0.28 -34.16
C GLU A 235 0.22 -1.12 -34.30
N VAL A 236 0.94 -2.00 -34.99
CA VAL A 236 0.71 -3.46 -35.00
C VAL A 236 1.22 -4.06 -33.69
N TYR A 237 0.43 -4.93 -33.08
CA TYR A 237 0.74 -5.57 -31.80
C TYR A 237 0.93 -7.08 -31.92
N ILE A 238 1.75 -7.64 -31.02
CA ILE A 238 1.99 -9.07 -30.89
C ILE A 238 0.83 -9.71 -30.12
N TYR A 239 0.06 -10.58 -30.78
CA TYR A 239 -1.03 -11.30 -30.11
C TYR A 239 -0.51 -12.50 -29.31
N ASN A 240 -0.47 -12.37 -27.98
CA ASN A 240 -0.03 -13.41 -27.05
C ASN A 240 -0.82 -13.29 -25.72
N PRO A 241 -0.63 -14.19 -24.73
CA PRO A 241 -1.33 -14.07 -23.45
C PRO A 241 -1.11 -12.75 -22.70
N LEU A 242 0.06 -12.10 -22.85
CA LEU A 242 0.32 -10.79 -22.24
C LEU A 242 -0.56 -9.71 -22.84
N PHE A 243 -0.86 -9.77 -24.14
CA PHE A 243 -1.80 -8.87 -24.80
C PHE A 243 -3.20 -8.98 -24.19
N VAL A 244 -3.70 -10.21 -24.00
CA VAL A 244 -5.03 -10.45 -23.39
C VAL A 244 -5.06 -9.94 -21.95
N TRP A 245 -4.03 -10.21 -21.15
CA TRP A 245 -3.92 -9.66 -19.79
C TRP A 245 -3.89 -8.14 -19.78
N THR A 246 -3.17 -7.53 -20.70
CA THR A 246 -3.01 -6.06 -20.78
C THR A 246 -4.30 -5.38 -21.24
N LEU A 247 -5.11 -6.02 -22.08
CA LEU A 247 -6.43 -5.51 -22.46
C LEU A 247 -7.47 -5.66 -21.33
N GLY A 248 -7.34 -6.69 -20.50
CA GLY A 248 -8.22 -6.88 -19.34
C GLY A 248 -7.85 -5.97 -18.16
N PHE A 249 -6.60 -5.51 -18.10
CA PHE A 249 -6.09 -4.56 -17.13
C PHE A 249 -6.51 -3.12 -17.43
#